data_AF-A0A6M7TU15-F1
#
_entry.id   AF-A0A6M7TU15-F1
#
_cell.length_a   1.000
_cell.length_b   1.000
_cell.length_c   1.000
_cell.angle_alpha   90.00
_cell.angle_beta   90.00
_cell.angle_gamma   90.00
#
_symmetry.space_group_name_H-M   'P 1'
#
loop_
_entity.id
_entity.type
_entity.pdbx_description
1 polymer ?
#
loop_
_entity_poly.entity_id
_entity_poly.type
_entity_poly.pdbx_seq_one_letter_code
_entity_poly.pdbx_strand_id
1 'polypeptide(L)'
;MAMSAVARETVFALRRQIAKIEETLPERLQAPAGAPLDADASADVTSSADLTIVRRGLAAALPDAFLPTGVERLDAALSGGLPKAALSEIHGGQTRDAGAVAGFALSLTSLILKQAHGLPVLWIGTSEIFGEAGFPYARGLHAAFGIEPGQLLFSEAPRLVDALWVAEEAARMTALAAVILEIRGNPQRLDLTATRRLHARAASAGRPVFLLRQAAEPEPTAAPVRLIVASAPAVPRATVAGPLAGSIGRPAFTITIGKSRTALPGQFTLEWNPDERAFDERRGEEKRERAKDPVAVVSLLGSRKDPAAASGAVLAFPAVVGSSATGGQPPPGQRATHFGPRRAG
;
A
#
# COMPACT_ATOMS: atom_id res chain seq x y z
N MET A 1 0.30 -24.39 -40.08
CA MET A 1 0.48 -22.93 -39.86
C MET A 1 -0.75 -22.09 -40.27
N ALA A 2 -1.59 -22.51 -41.23
CA ALA A 2 -2.77 -21.75 -41.67
C ALA A 2 -3.90 -21.59 -40.61
N MET A 3 -4.14 -22.57 -39.73
CA MET A 3 -5.20 -22.47 -38.71
C MET A 3 -4.98 -21.35 -37.68
N SER A 4 -3.71 -20.97 -37.43
CA SER A 4 -3.37 -19.89 -36.49
C SER A 4 -3.61 -18.49 -37.06
N ALA A 5 -3.60 -18.36 -38.39
CA ALA A 5 -3.90 -17.11 -39.09
C ALA A 5 -5.41 -16.84 -39.08
N VAL A 6 -6.21 -17.86 -39.39
CA VAL A 6 -7.68 -17.78 -39.37
C VAL A 6 -8.20 -17.46 -37.96
N ALA A 7 -7.62 -18.06 -36.92
CA ALA A 7 -7.99 -17.74 -35.53
C ALA A 7 -7.68 -16.28 -35.14
N ARG A 8 -6.60 -15.70 -35.68
CA ARG A 8 -6.24 -14.30 -35.45
C ARG A 8 -7.20 -13.36 -36.18
N GLU A 9 -7.55 -13.66 -37.42
CA GLU A 9 -8.52 -12.88 -38.20
C GLU A 9 -9.88 -12.81 -37.52
N THR A 10 -10.37 -13.94 -37.00
CA THR A 10 -11.63 -13.99 -36.24
C THR A 10 -11.59 -13.11 -34.99
N VAL A 11 -10.48 -13.13 -34.24
CA VAL A 11 -10.30 -12.27 -33.06
C VAL A 11 -10.25 -10.79 -33.43
N PHE A 12 -9.62 -10.42 -34.56
CA PHE A 12 -9.61 -9.05 -35.05
C PHE A 12 -10.99 -8.58 -35.51
N ALA A 13 -11.77 -9.45 -36.16
CA ALA A 13 -13.15 -9.16 -36.57
C ALA A 13 -14.06 -8.91 -35.36
N LEU A 14 -13.98 -9.78 -34.33
CA LEU A 14 -14.74 -9.63 -33.08
C LEU A 14 -14.38 -8.33 -32.34
N ARG A 15 -13.09 -7.97 -32.28
CA ARG A 15 -12.65 -6.71 -31.65
C ARG A 15 -13.16 -5.47 -32.38
N ARG A 16 -13.23 -5.50 -33.72
CA ARG A 16 -13.85 -4.41 -34.50
C ARG A 16 -15.35 -4.30 -34.23
N GLN A 17 -16.03 -5.42 -34.07
CA GLN A 17 -17.47 -5.45 -33.81
C GLN A 17 -17.80 -4.92 -32.41
N ILE A 18 -16.98 -5.25 -31.39
CA ILE A 18 -17.07 -4.68 -30.04
C ILE A 18 -16.83 -3.16 -30.08
N ALA A 19 -15.75 -2.71 -30.74
CA ALA A 19 -15.44 -1.28 -30.85
C ALA A 19 -16.55 -0.47 -31.55
N LYS A 20 -17.25 -1.08 -32.52
CA LYS A 20 -18.42 -0.49 -33.20
C LYS A 20 -19.64 -0.38 -32.29
N ILE A 21 -19.84 -1.34 -31.37
CA ILE A 21 -20.91 -1.29 -30.36
C ILE A 21 -20.59 -0.27 -29.26
N GLU A 22 -19.30 -0.09 -28.94
CA GLU A 22 -18.83 0.80 -27.87
C GLU A 22 -18.60 2.26 -28.32
N GLU A 23 -18.98 2.65 -29.55
CA GLU A 23 -18.74 3.97 -30.16
C GLU A 23 -17.27 4.46 -30.15
N THR A 24 -16.32 3.56 -29.91
CA THR A 24 -14.88 3.83 -30.04
C THR A 24 -14.45 3.71 -31.51
N LEU A 25 -14.34 4.84 -32.20
CA LEU A 25 -13.92 4.94 -33.62
C LEU A 25 -12.62 4.15 -33.93
N PRO A 26 -12.58 3.36 -35.03
CA PRO A 26 -11.45 2.51 -35.37
C PRO A 26 -10.48 3.21 -36.34
N GLU A 27 -9.97 4.39 -35.99
CA GLU A 27 -8.87 5.00 -36.73
C GLU A 27 -7.57 4.80 -35.97
N ARG A 28 -6.88 3.68 -36.24
CA ARG A 28 -5.41 3.49 -36.14
C ARG A 28 -5.00 2.00 -36.06
N LEU A 29 -5.49 1.19 -36.99
CA LEU A 29 -4.91 -0.14 -37.23
C LEU A 29 -4.66 -0.30 -38.74
N GLN A 30 -3.51 0.18 -39.22
CA GLN A 30 -2.95 -0.22 -40.50
C GLN A 30 -2.04 -1.44 -40.26
N ALA A 31 -2.21 -2.48 -41.09
CA ALA A 31 -1.43 -3.71 -41.07
C ALA A 31 -0.02 -3.50 -41.68
N PRO A 32 0.99 -4.32 -41.36
CA PRO A 32 2.36 -4.07 -41.79
C PRO A 32 2.54 -4.51 -43.26
N ALA A 33 3.15 -3.65 -44.07
CA ALA A 33 3.66 -4.02 -45.40
C ALA A 33 5.19 -4.03 -45.38
N GLY A 34 5.79 -5.14 -45.81
CA GLY A 34 7.24 -5.33 -45.90
C GLY A 34 7.81 -4.95 -47.27
N ALA A 35 8.92 -4.18 -47.22
CA ALA A 35 10.13 -4.12 -48.08
C ALA A 35 10.02 -3.95 -49.63
N PRO A 36 11.11 -3.56 -50.32
CA PRO A 36 11.86 -2.29 -50.23
C PRO A 36 12.09 -1.67 -51.63
N LEU A 37 12.31 -0.35 -51.77
CA LEU A 37 12.96 0.22 -52.97
C LEU A 37 13.71 1.52 -52.66
N ASP A 38 14.85 1.63 -53.33
CA ASP A 38 15.99 2.53 -53.15
C ASP A 38 15.82 3.98 -53.65
N ALA A 39 16.80 4.80 -53.23
CA ALA A 39 17.47 5.90 -53.93
C ALA A 39 16.91 7.35 -53.84
N ASP A 40 17.68 8.14 -53.08
CA ASP A 40 18.24 9.47 -53.39
C ASP A 40 17.34 10.70 -53.57
N ALA A 41 17.32 11.55 -52.54
CA ALA A 41 17.68 12.97 -52.65
C ALA A 41 18.09 13.53 -51.27
N SER A 42 19.30 14.08 -51.21
CA SER A 42 19.93 14.75 -50.09
C SER A 42 19.43 16.19 -49.90
N ALA A 43 19.17 16.60 -48.65
CA ALA A 43 19.64 17.87 -48.06
C ALA A 43 19.16 18.05 -46.60
N ASP A 44 20.15 18.42 -45.77
CA ASP A 44 20.13 19.03 -44.44
C ASP A 44 19.77 18.25 -43.17
N VAL A 45 20.81 18.12 -42.34
CA VAL A 45 20.85 17.57 -40.99
C VAL A 45 21.09 18.73 -40.03
N THR A 46 20.07 19.08 -39.24
CA THR A 46 20.29 19.57 -37.87
C THR A 46 19.45 18.72 -36.93
N SER A 47 20.18 17.86 -36.23
CA SER A 47 19.82 16.90 -35.20
C SER A 47 18.57 17.26 -34.36
N SER A 48 17.45 16.63 -34.70
CA SER A 48 16.27 16.46 -33.87
C SER A 48 16.09 14.96 -33.64
N ALA A 49 16.71 14.41 -32.60
CA ALA A 49 16.54 13.01 -32.24
C ALA A 49 16.71 12.82 -30.72
N ASP A 50 15.57 12.76 -30.03
CA ASP A 50 15.27 11.64 -29.12
C ASP A 50 13.75 11.61 -28.86
N LEU A 51 13.01 11.29 -29.91
CA LEU A 51 11.60 10.94 -29.84
C LEU A 51 11.49 9.47 -29.45
N THR A 52 11.37 9.19 -28.14
CA THR A 52 11.02 7.86 -27.66
C THR A 52 9.54 7.58 -27.98
N ILE A 53 9.30 6.72 -28.96
CA ILE A 53 7.95 6.32 -29.40
C ILE A 53 7.33 5.38 -28.35
N VAL A 54 6.35 5.88 -27.59
CA VAL A 54 5.54 5.09 -26.65
C VAL A 54 4.44 4.32 -27.41
N ARG A 55 4.30 3.02 -27.14
CA ARG A 55 3.27 2.14 -27.72
C ARG A 55 1.86 2.65 -27.40
N ARG A 56 1.06 2.86 -28.45
CA ARG A 56 -0.30 3.42 -28.45
C ARG A 56 -1.34 2.51 -27.78
N GLY A 57 -1.87 3.01 -26.68
CA GLY A 57 -3.14 2.62 -26.05
C GLY A 57 -3.59 3.61 -24.96
N LEU A 58 -2.90 4.75 -24.83
CA LEU A 58 -3.16 5.81 -23.87
C LEU A 58 -3.57 7.04 -24.67
N ALA A 59 -4.74 7.61 -24.37
CA ALA A 59 -4.85 9.06 -24.42
C ALA A 59 -3.61 9.57 -23.68
N ALA A 60 -2.81 10.45 -24.30
CA ALA A 60 -1.64 11.02 -23.65
C ALA A 60 -2.12 11.61 -22.33
N ALA A 61 -1.86 10.88 -21.23
CA ALA A 61 -2.27 11.32 -19.93
C ALA A 61 -1.51 12.62 -19.68
N LEU A 62 -2.21 13.65 -19.25
CA LEU A 62 -1.57 14.91 -18.91
C LEU A 62 -0.45 14.61 -17.90
N PRO A 63 0.70 15.32 -17.94
CA PRO A 63 1.82 15.09 -17.03
C PRO A 63 1.40 15.07 -15.54
N ASP A 64 0.31 15.75 -15.20
CA ASP A 64 -0.27 15.83 -13.86
C ASP A 64 -1.30 14.73 -13.53
N ALA A 65 -1.49 13.72 -14.38
CA ALA A 65 -2.46 12.64 -14.15
C ALA A 65 -1.99 11.61 -13.11
N PHE A 66 -0.69 11.57 -12.83
CA PHE A 66 -0.07 10.57 -11.95
C PHE A 66 0.62 11.22 -10.75
N LEU A 67 0.56 10.53 -9.62
CA LEU A 67 1.30 10.79 -8.40
C LEU A 67 2.60 9.99 -8.50
N PRO A 68 3.75 10.64 -8.79
CA PRO A 68 5.03 9.96 -8.73
C PRO A 68 5.34 9.58 -7.28
N THR A 69 5.85 8.37 -7.09
CA THR A 69 6.37 7.90 -5.80
C THR A 69 7.75 8.48 -5.51
N GLY A 70 8.45 8.95 -6.55
CA GLY A 70 9.84 9.43 -6.48
C GLY A 70 10.86 8.32 -6.77
N VAL A 71 10.41 7.07 -6.85
CA VAL A 71 11.24 5.93 -7.21
C VAL A 71 11.08 5.64 -8.70
N GLU A 72 12.08 6.06 -9.48
CA GLU A 72 12.07 6.00 -10.95
C GLU A 72 11.66 4.62 -11.49
N ARG A 73 12.18 3.54 -10.91
CA ARG A 73 11.89 2.16 -11.39
C ARG A 73 10.43 1.77 -11.16
N LEU A 74 9.85 2.17 -10.02
CA LEU A 74 8.46 1.90 -9.69
C LEU A 74 7.54 2.80 -10.50
N ASP A 75 7.86 4.09 -10.61
CA ASP A 75 7.08 5.05 -11.38
C ASP A 75 7.08 4.68 -12.87
N ALA A 76 8.23 4.32 -13.44
CA ALA A 76 8.33 3.80 -14.81
C ALA A 76 7.52 2.51 -14.98
N ALA A 77 7.60 1.58 -14.03
CA ALA A 77 6.77 0.38 -14.04
C ALA A 77 5.29 0.76 -14.04
N LEU A 78 4.86 1.76 -13.26
CA LEU A 78 3.47 2.25 -13.21
C LEU A 78 3.11 3.25 -14.32
N SER A 79 3.96 3.43 -15.35
CA SER A 79 3.73 4.38 -16.46
C SER A 79 3.67 5.86 -16.04
N GLY A 80 4.42 6.24 -15.01
CA GLY A 80 4.53 7.61 -14.48
C GLY A 80 4.16 7.75 -13.00
N GLY A 81 3.63 6.71 -12.36
CA GLY A 81 3.26 6.70 -10.95
C GLY A 81 1.83 6.19 -10.72
N LEU A 82 1.26 6.47 -9.54
CA LEU A 82 -0.11 6.09 -9.21
C LEU A 82 -1.12 7.07 -9.82
N PRO A 83 -2.22 6.63 -10.45
CA PRO A 83 -3.20 7.57 -10.99
C PRO A 83 -3.82 8.44 -9.87
N LYS A 84 -3.77 9.78 -10.02
CA LYS A 84 -4.29 10.74 -9.01
C LYS A 84 -5.81 10.75 -8.90
N ALA A 85 -6.51 10.42 -9.98
CA ALA A 85 -7.98 10.46 -10.06
C ALA A 85 -8.54 9.05 -10.29
N ALA A 86 -8.22 8.12 -9.39
CA ALA A 86 -8.66 6.74 -9.52
C ALA A 86 -8.77 6.00 -8.18
N LEU A 87 -9.36 4.80 -8.25
CA LEU A 87 -9.30 3.82 -7.19
C LEU A 87 -7.96 3.06 -7.28
N SER A 88 -7.14 3.13 -6.24
CA SER A 88 -5.92 2.34 -6.10
C SER A 88 -6.06 1.34 -4.96
N GLU A 89 -5.80 0.07 -5.22
CA GLU A 89 -5.86 -0.97 -4.21
C GLU A 89 -4.50 -1.23 -3.57
N ILE A 90 -4.48 -1.32 -2.24
CA ILE A 90 -3.30 -1.64 -1.44
C ILE A 90 -3.65 -2.87 -0.59
N HIS A 91 -3.07 -4.01 -0.92
CA HIS A 91 -3.35 -5.30 -0.28
C HIS A 91 -2.26 -5.67 0.72
N GLY A 92 -2.67 -6.08 1.91
CA GLY A 92 -1.85 -6.86 2.84
C GLY A 92 -2.21 -8.33 2.72
N GLY A 93 -1.22 -9.21 2.55
CA GLY A 93 -1.49 -10.65 2.41
C GLY A 93 -2.04 -11.28 3.69
N GLN A 94 -1.73 -10.68 4.84
CA GLN A 94 -2.14 -11.16 6.16
C GLN A 94 -2.55 -9.99 7.06
N THR A 95 -3.32 -10.26 8.12
CA THR A 95 -3.75 -9.22 9.07
C THR A 95 -2.56 -8.51 9.72
N ARG A 96 -1.45 -9.21 9.95
CA ARG A 96 -0.22 -8.63 10.50
C ARG A 96 0.42 -7.57 9.59
N ASP A 97 0.09 -7.56 8.30
CA ASP A 97 0.59 -6.58 7.34
C ASP A 97 -0.16 -5.25 7.43
N ALA A 98 -1.20 -5.15 8.28
CA ALA A 98 -2.02 -3.95 8.40
C ALA A 98 -1.21 -2.68 8.67
N GLY A 99 -0.21 -2.75 9.55
CA GLY A 99 0.69 -1.64 9.80
C GLY A 99 1.53 -1.24 8.58
N ALA A 100 1.96 -2.21 7.76
CA ALA A 100 2.71 -1.94 6.54
C ALA A 100 1.82 -1.31 5.46
N VAL A 101 0.60 -1.83 5.28
CA VAL A 101 -0.41 -1.30 4.35
C VAL A 101 -0.81 0.12 4.74
N ALA A 102 -1.15 0.34 6.01
CA ALA A 102 -1.48 1.64 6.58
C ALA A 102 -0.32 2.64 6.44
N GLY A 103 0.90 2.23 6.81
CA GLY A 103 2.10 3.06 6.71
C GLY A 103 2.43 3.46 5.27
N PHE A 104 2.27 2.53 4.31
CA PHE A 104 2.46 2.83 2.90
C PHE A 104 1.38 3.79 2.37
N ALA A 105 0.11 3.57 2.74
CA ALA A 105 -0.99 4.48 2.38
C ALA A 105 -0.78 5.90 2.97
N LEU A 106 -0.30 6.01 4.20
CA LEU A 106 0.04 7.28 4.85
C LEU A 106 1.24 7.97 4.17
N SER A 107 2.23 7.19 3.72
CA SER A 107 3.36 7.71 2.93
C SER A 107 2.89 8.33 1.60
N LEU A 108 2.00 7.63 0.88
CA LEU A 108 1.37 8.18 -0.34
C LEU A 108 0.52 9.42 -0.04
N THR A 109 -0.21 9.40 1.07
CA THR A 109 -1.03 10.53 1.52
C THR A 109 -0.17 11.76 1.82
N SER A 110 0.99 11.57 2.44
CA SER A 110 1.99 12.63 2.65
C SER A 110 2.44 13.26 1.32
N LEU A 111 2.71 12.45 0.29
CA LEU A 111 3.06 12.95 -1.05
C LEU A 111 1.92 13.77 -1.67
N ILE A 112 0.66 13.36 -1.48
CA ILE A 112 -0.51 14.09 -1.94
C ILE A 112 -0.66 15.43 -1.19
N LEU A 113 -0.53 15.42 0.13
CA LEU A 113 -0.69 16.62 0.97
C LEU A 113 0.41 17.67 0.75
N LYS A 114 1.60 17.26 0.28
CA LYS A 114 2.62 18.19 -0.22
C LYS A 114 2.14 19.02 -1.41
N GLN A 115 1.21 18.50 -2.21
CA GLN A 115 0.67 19.16 -3.42
C GLN A 115 -0.70 19.81 -3.14
N ALA A 116 -1.52 19.19 -2.29
CA ALA A 116 -2.89 19.60 -1.97
C ALA A 116 -2.98 20.25 -0.59
N HIS A 117 -2.41 21.45 -0.44
CA HIS A 117 -2.33 22.14 0.85
C HIS A 117 -3.71 22.40 1.47
N GLY A 118 -3.82 22.15 2.78
CA GLY A 118 -4.97 22.52 3.62
C GLY A 118 -6.20 21.61 3.52
N LEU A 119 -6.21 20.62 2.62
CA LEU A 119 -7.34 19.69 2.50
C LEU A 119 -7.19 18.48 3.42
N PRO A 120 -8.25 18.04 4.10
CA PRO A 120 -8.20 16.85 4.94
C PRO A 120 -8.27 15.55 4.12
N VAL A 121 -7.89 14.46 4.76
CA VAL A 121 -8.00 13.08 4.27
C VAL A 121 -9.02 12.37 5.13
N LEU A 122 -9.93 11.62 4.50
CA LEU A 122 -10.94 10.85 5.22
C LEU A 122 -10.57 9.36 5.20
N TRP A 123 -10.39 8.76 6.38
CA TRP A 123 -10.18 7.34 6.58
C TRP A 123 -11.46 6.68 7.10
N ILE A 124 -11.97 5.75 6.32
CA ILE A 124 -13.25 5.08 6.52
C ILE A 124 -12.99 3.62 6.80
N GLY A 125 -13.62 3.09 7.84
CA GLY A 125 -13.51 1.69 8.23
C GLY A 125 -14.70 1.25 9.05
N THR A 126 -14.78 -0.04 9.35
CA THR A 126 -15.73 -0.58 10.31
C THR A 126 -15.18 -0.56 11.76
N SER A 127 -16.05 -0.67 12.75
CA SER A 127 -15.60 -0.87 14.14
C SER A 127 -14.69 -2.10 14.29
N GLU A 128 -14.99 -3.17 13.55
CA GLU A 128 -14.17 -4.39 13.54
C GLU A 128 -12.76 -4.13 12.99
N ILE A 129 -12.62 -3.42 11.87
CA ILE A 129 -11.31 -3.20 11.27
C ILE A 129 -10.44 -2.30 12.15
N PHE A 130 -11.02 -1.27 12.76
CA PHE A 130 -10.29 -0.39 13.68
C PHE A 130 -10.00 -1.06 15.02
N GLY A 131 -10.83 -2.00 15.48
CA GLY A 131 -10.53 -2.82 16.64
C GLY A 131 -9.33 -3.76 16.43
N GLU A 132 -9.15 -4.26 15.20
CA GLU A 132 -8.10 -5.21 14.84
C GLU A 132 -6.79 -4.54 14.37
N ALA A 133 -6.87 -3.58 13.46
CA ALA A 133 -5.73 -2.86 12.89
C ALA A 133 -5.29 -1.67 13.75
N GLY A 134 -6.16 -1.20 14.65
CA GLY A 134 -5.96 0.00 15.44
C GLY A 134 -6.12 1.29 14.63
N PHE A 135 -5.82 2.41 15.29
CA PHE A 135 -5.74 3.72 14.66
C PHE A 135 -4.27 4.15 14.53
N PRO A 136 -3.93 4.94 13.49
CA PRO A 136 -2.64 5.61 13.43
C PRO A 136 -2.35 6.43 14.69
N TYR A 137 -1.14 6.31 15.22
CA TYR A 137 -0.74 7.08 16.40
C TYR A 137 -0.60 8.57 16.06
N ALA A 138 -1.47 9.41 16.65
CA ALA A 138 -1.59 10.83 16.29
C ALA A 138 -0.26 11.60 16.29
N ARG A 139 0.57 11.47 17.33
CA ARG A 139 1.89 12.15 17.38
C ARG A 139 2.87 11.60 16.34
N GLY A 140 2.72 10.32 15.98
CA GLY A 140 3.51 9.69 14.93
C GLY A 140 3.16 10.17 13.53
N LEU A 141 1.94 10.66 13.29
CA LEU A 141 1.52 11.17 11.97
C LEU A 141 2.40 12.34 11.51
N HIS A 142 2.57 13.35 12.37
CA HIS A 142 3.43 14.48 12.04
C HIS A 142 4.90 14.05 11.95
N ALA A 143 5.41 13.32 12.95
CA ALA A 143 6.81 12.96 13.01
C ALA A 143 7.27 12.02 11.87
N ALA A 144 6.41 11.10 11.41
CA ALA A 144 6.77 10.13 10.39
C ALA A 144 6.32 10.53 8.98
N PHE A 145 5.23 11.30 8.84
CA PHE A 145 4.63 11.60 7.54
C PHE A 145 4.42 13.09 7.29
N GLY A 146 4.65 13.96 8.27
CA GLY A 146 4.35 15.39 8.20
C GLY A 146 2.86 15.67 7.94
N ILE A 147 1.99 14.79 8.43
CA ILE A 147 0.53 14.94 8.39
C ILE A 147 0.10 15.49 9.75
N GLU A 148 -0.54 16.66 9.76
CA GLU A 148 -1.10 17.20 10.99
C GLU A 148 -2.25 16.29 11.47
N PRO A 149 -2.36 15.98 12.77
CA PRO A 149 -3.46 15.15 13.27
C PRO A 149 -4.84 15.68 12.88
N GLY A 150 -5.01 17.00 12.80
CA GLY A 150 -6.26 17.65 12.37
C GLY A 150 -6.58 17.51 10.88
N GLN A 151 -5.65 17.03 10.05
CA GLN A 151 -5.89 16.76 8.64
C GLN A 151 -6.42 15.35 8.38
N LEU A 152 -6.37 14.44 9.36
CA LEU A 152 -6.86 13.07 9.19
C LEU A 152 -8.18 12.88 9.93
N LEU A 153 -9.26 12.78 9.17
CA LEU A 153 -10.60 12.53 9.67
C LEU A 153 -10.88 11.03 9.65
N PHE A 154 -11.54 10.52 10.68
CA PHE A 154 -11.96 9.11 10.75
C PHE A 154 -13.48 8.99 10.71
N SER A 155 -13.97 8.05 9.91
CA SER A 155 -15.36 7.63 9.88
C SER A 155 -15.42 6.14 10.21
N GLU A 156 -15.77 5.84 11.46
CA GLU A 156 -16.06 4.48 11.90
C GLU A 156 -17.54 4.17 11.69
N ALA A 157 -17.82 3.11 10.94
CA ALA A 157 -19.18 2.64 10.70
C ALA A 157 -19.42 1.26 11.35
N PRO A 158 -20.60 1.01 11.94
CA PRO A 158 -20.89 -0.29 12.55
C PRO A 158 -21.06 -1.40 11.53
N ARG A 159 -21.42 -1.07 10.28
CA ARG A 159 -21.65 -2.05 9.21
C ARG A 159 -20.91 -1.66 7.95
N LEU A 160 -20.44 -2.66 7.22
CA LEU A 160 -19.74 -2.47 5.94
C LEU A 160 -20.56 -1.68 4.91
N VAL A 161 -21.89 -1.91 4.85
CA VAL A 161 -22.75 -1.18 3.90
C VAL A 161 -22.73 0.33 4.15
N ASP A 162 -22.65 0.73 5.42
CA ASP A 162 -22.59 2.14 5.82
C ASP A 162 -21.21 2.72 5.49
N ALA A 163 -20.13 1.97 5.76
CA ALA A 163 -18.76 2.36 5.36
C ALA A 163 -18.63 2.56 3.83
N LEU A 164 -19.19 1.64 3.04
CA LEU A 164 -19.21 1.76 1.57
C LEU A 164 -20.01 2.95 1.10
N TRP A 165 -21.17 3.22 1.73
CA TRP A 165 -21.96 4.39 1.43
C TRP A 165 -21.19 5.69 1.72
N VAL A 166 -20.57 5.81 2.90
CA VAL A 166 -19.72 6.97 3.23
C VAL A 166 -18.57 7.11 2.23
N ALA A 167 -17.93 6.01 1.84
CA ALA A 167 -16.83 6.05 0.87
C ALA A 167 -17.28 6.52 -0.51
N GLU A 168 -18.46 6.12 -0.97
CA GLU A 168 -19.03 6.62 -2.23
C GLU A 168 -19.36 8.12 -2.16
N GLU A 169 -19.95 8.57 -1.06
CA GLU A 169 -20.30 9.99 -0.88
C GLU A 169 -19.05 10.87 -0.70
N ALA A 170 -18.00 10.35 -0.08
CA ALA A 170 -16.72 11.01 0.05
C ALA A 170 -15.95 11.04 -1.28
N ALA A 171 -15.99 9.97 -2.07
CA ALA A 171 -15.27 9.86 -3.33
C ALA A 171 -15.72 10.88 -4.40
N ARG A 172 -16.91 11.47 -4.26
CA ARG A 172 -17.40 12.56 -5.14
C ARG A 172 -16.99 13.96 -4.66
N MET A 173 -16.41 14.09 -3.47
CA MET A 173 -16.07 15.39 -2.88
C MET A 173 -14.72 15.90 -3.38
N THR A 174 -14.66 17.16 -3.81
CA THR A 174 -13.41 17.85 -4.16
C THR A 174 -12.71 18.48 -2.95
N ALA A 175 -13.40 18.56 -1.80
CA ALA A 175 -12.93 19.13 -0.54
C ALA A 175 -12.03 18.18 0.28
N LEU A 176 -11.77 16.96 -0.21
CA LEU A 176 -10.86 16.00 0.41
C LEU A 176 -9.60 15.86 -0.45
N ALA A 177 -8.43 15.76 0.18
CA ALA A 177 -7.18 15.48 -0.51
C ALA A 177 -7.14 14.04 -1.03
N ALA A 178 -7.64 13.10 -0.23
CA ALA A 178 -7.76 11.68 -0.54
C ALA A 178 -8.86 11.04 0.32
N VAL A 179 -9.38 9.89 -0.13
CA VAL A 179 -10.25 9.01 0.66
C VAL A 179 -9.53 7.67 0.85
N ILE A 180 -9.48 7.18 2.08
CA ILE A 180 -8.95 5.87 2.43
C ILE A 180 -10.15 5.03 2.90
N LEU A 181 -10.40 3.91 2.25
CA LEU A 181 -11.40 2.92 2.66
C LEU A 181 -10.67 1.64 3.05
N GLU A 182 -10.79 1.24 4.31
CA GLU A 182 -10.14 0.04 4.83
C GLU A 182 -11.15 -1.08 5.06
N ILE A 183 -10.85 -2.24 4.46
CA ILE A 183 -11.73 -3.41 4.45
C ILE A 183 -10.90 -4.67 4.74
N ARG A 184 -11.45 -5.54 5.59
CA ARG A 184 -10.89 -6.88 5.85
C ARG A 184 -11.46 -7.92 4.90
N GLY A 185 -10.61 -8.80 4.41
CA GLY A 185 -10.99 -9.97 3.60
C GLY A 185 -11.70 -9.59 2.31
N ASN A 186 -12.61 -10.47 1.87
CA ASN A 186 -13.36 -10.38 0.62
C ASN A 186 -14.87 -10.34 0.88
N PRO A 187 -15.39 -9.27 1.50
CA PRO A 187 -16.80 -9.22 1.82
C PRO A 187 -17.62 -9.10 0.52
N GLN A 188 -18.67 -9.90 0.40
CA GLN A 188 -19.53 -9.94 -0.80
C GLN A 188 -20.10 -8.58 -1.22
N ARG A 189 -20.25 -7.64 -0.27
CA ARG A 189 -20.77 -6.30 -0.55
C ARG A 189 -19.77 -5.39 -1.27
N LEU A 190 -18.47 -5.67 -1.22
CA LEU A 190 -17.47 -4.97 -2.03
C LEU A 190 -17.31 -5.70 -3.37
N ASP A 191 -18.36 -5.68 -4.18
CA ASP A 191 -18.37 -6.33 -5.49
C ASP A 191 -17.74 -5.45 -6.59
N LEU A 192 -17.70 -5.99 -7.81
CA LEU A 192 -17.20 -5.25 -8.97
C LEU A 192 -18.02 -3.98 -9.23
N THR A 193 -19.33 -4.00 -8.92
CA THR A 193 -20.21 -2.84 -9.09
C THR A 193 -19.83 -1.72 -8.12
N ALA A 194 -19.62 -2.05 -6.83
CA ALA A 194 -19.19 -1.11 -5.81
C ALA A 194 -17.82 -0.50 -6.15
N THR A 195 -16.85 -1.32 -6.54
CA THR A 195 -15.53 -0.81 -6.94
C THR A 195 -15.60 0.05 -8.22
N ARG A 196 -16.48 -0.27 -9.18
CA ARG A 196 -16.72 0.59 -10.37
C ARG A 196 -17.29 1.94 -9.98
N ARG A 197 -18.28 1.99 -9.08
CA ARG A 197 -18.86 3.25 -8.59
C ARG A 197 -17.80 4.09 -7.89
N LEU A 198 -17.03 3.50 -6.97
CA LEU A 198 -15.92 4.20 -6.29
C LEU A 198 -14.90 4.76 -7.29
N HIS A 199 -14.47 3.96 -8.26
CA HIS A 199 -13.52 4.39 -9.27
C HIS A 199 -14.06 5.55 -10.12
N ALA A 200 -15.31 5.45 -10.59
CA ALA A 200 -15.93 6.49 -11.40
C ALA A 200 -16.07 7.82 -10.65
N ARG A 201 -16.44 7.76 -9.36
CA ARG A 201 -16.53 8.95 -8.50
C ARG A 201 -15.16 9.58 -8.25
N ALA A 202 -14.14 8.77 -7.95
CA ALA A 202 -12.75 9.22 -7.80
C ALA A 202 -12.26 9.95 -9.06
N ALA A 203 -12.53 9.37 -10.24
CA ALA A 203 -12.18 9.95 -11.53
C ALA A 203 -12.92 11.27 -11.78
N SER A 204 -14.22 11.33 -11.49
CA SER A 204 -15.03 12.53 -11.64
C SER A 204 -14.63 13.67 -10.69
N ALA A 205 -14.22 13.35 -9.46
CA ALA A 205 -13.79 14.33 -8.47
C ALA A 205 -12.33 14.79 -8.68
N GLY A 206 -11.56 14.09 -9.51
CA GLY A 206 -10.12 14.33 -9.65
C GLY A 206 -9.34 14.00 -8.38
N ARG A 207 -9.84 13.09 -7.53
CA ARG A 207 -9.25 12.75 -6.23
C ARG A 207 -8.93 11.27 -6.11
N PRO A 208 -7.85 10.89 -5.39
CA PRO A 208 -7.49 9.50 -5.22
C PRO A 208 -8.37 8.86 -4.14
N VAL A 209 -8.78 7.63 -4.42
CA VAL A 209 -9.40 6.74 -3.43
C VAL A 209 -8.47 5.55 -3.24
N PHE A 210 -7.98 5.36 -2.01
CA PHE A 210 -7.19 4.19 -1.63
C PHE A 210 -8.10 3.16 -0.98
N LEU A 211 -8.14 1.96 -1.56
CA LEU A 211 -8.82 0.81 -0.97
C LEU A 211 -7.78 -0.10 -0.32
N LEU A 212 -7.72 -0.07 1.00
CA LEU A 212 -6.84 -0.89 1.82
C LEU A 212 -7.55 -2.22 2.10
N ARG A 213 -6.89 -3.31 1.72
CA ARG A 213 -7.44 -4.67 1.79
C ARG A 213 -6.57 -5.50 2.72
N GLN A 214 -7.06 -5.75 3.92
CA GLN A 214 -6.36 -6.53 4.94
C GLN A 214 -6.70 -8.01 4.82
N ALA A 215 -5.69 -8.88 4.66
CA ALA A 215 -5.85 -10.33 4.57
C ALA A 215 -6.88 -10.76 3.49
N ALA A 216 -6.84 -10.10 2.34
CA ALA A 216 -7.77 -10.35 1.25
C ALA A 216 -7.13 -11.17 0.12
N GLU A 217 -7.89 -12.12 -0.40
CA GLU A 217 -7.51 -12.87 -1.59
C GLU A 217 -7.69 -12.01 -2.86
N PRO A 218 -6.87 -12.20 -3.91
CA PRO A 218 -7.02 -11.47 -5.15
C PRO A 218 -8.38 -11.75 -5.84
N GLU A 219 -9.24 -10.74 -5.95
CA GLU A 219 -10.51 -10.82 -6.69
C GLU A 219 -10.59 -9.81 -7.84
N PRO A 220 -11.47 -9.99 -8.85
CA PRO A 220 -11.66 -8.99 -9.90
C PRO A 220 -12.30 -7.71 -9.36
N THR A 221 -11.67 -6.57 -9.62
CA THR A 221 -12.16 -5.24 -9.20
C THR A 221 -12.04 -4.21 -10.31
N ALA A 222 -12.62 -3.03 -10.10
CA ALA A 222 -12.49 -1.91 -11.04
C ALA A 222 -11.18 -1.10 -10.89
N ALA A 223 -10.41 -1.31 -9.82
CA ALA A 223 -9.20 -0.52 -9.58
C ALA A 223 -8.18 -0.69 -10.73
N PRO A 224 -7.71 0.38 -11.38
CA PRO A 224 -6.67 0.29 -12.41
C PRO A 224 -5.35 -0.26 -11.88
N VAL A 225 -5.02 -0.03 -10.60
CA VAL A 225 -3.77 -0.49 -9.97
C VAL A 225 -4.09 -1.25 -8.69
N ARG A 226 -3.42 -2.40 -8.51
CA ARG A 226 -3.33 -3.12 -7.23
C ARG A 226 -1.87 -3.30 -6.87
N LEU A 227 -1.51 -2.81 -5.69
CA LEU A 227 -0.23 -3.03 -5.05
C LEU A 227 -0.41 -4.02 -3.91
N ILE A 228 0.45 -5.03 -3.83
CA ILE A 228 0.55 -5.94 -2.69
C ILE A 228 1.73 -5.45 -1.85
N VAL A 229 1.48 -5.19 -0.57
CA VAL A 229 2.40 -4.54 0.35
C VAL A 229 2.66 -5.44 1.54
N ALA A 230 3.93 -5.63 1.84
CA ALA A 230 4.39 -6.30 3.05
C ALA A 230 5.51 -5.49 3.71
N SER A 231 5.76 -5.72 4.99
CA SER A 231 6.96 -5.18 5.63
C SER A 231 8.21 -5.78 4.98
N ALA A 232 9.15 -4.93 4.59
CA ALA A 232 10.48 -5.39 4.20
C ALA A 232 11.33 -5.69 5.45
N PRO A 233 12.37 -6.52 5.34
CA PRO A 233 13.33 -6.71 6.43
C PRO A 233 13.97 -5.39 6.88
N ALA A 234 14.10 -5.23 8.19
CA ALA A 234 14.81 -4.10 8.78
C ALA A 234 16.31 -4.18 8.43
N VAL A 235 16.91 -3.02 8.25
CA VAL A 235 18.36 -2.84 8.10
C VAL A 235 18.89 -1.98 9.24
N PRO A 236 20.18 -2.03 9.57
CA PRO A 236 20.77 -1.09 10.52
C PRO A 236 20.62 0.36 10.05
N ARG A 237 20.49 1.31 10.98
CA ARG A 237 20.50 2.75 10.66
C ARG A 237 21.82 3.12 9.99
N ALA A 238 21.73 3.83 8.87
CA ALA A 238 22.88 4.49 8.28
C ALA A 238 23.27 5.70 9.14
N THR A 239 24.56 5.83 9.44
CA THR A 239 25.13 7.01 10.10
C THR A 239 26.37 7.47 9.34
N VAL A 240 26.91 8.64 9.68
CA VAL A 240 28.16 9.15 9.10
C VAL A 240 29.33 8.18 9.34
N ALA A 241 29.32 7.42 10.43
CA ALA A 241 30.33 6.40 10.75
C ALA A 241 30.06 5.03 10.09
N GLY A 242 29.02 4.92 9.26
CA GLY A 242 28.57 3.66 8.66
C GLY A 242 27.33 3.07 9.35
N PRO A 243 26.95 1.82 9.00
CA PRO A 243 25.78 1.17 9.57
C PRO A 243 25.93 0.91 11.08
N LEU A 244 24.99 1.41 11.88
CA LEU A 244 25.01 1.22 13.34
C LEU A 244 24.45 -0.15 13.72
N ALA A 245 25.32 -1.10 14.06
CA ALA A 245 24.93 -2.45 14.47
C ALA A 245 23.92 -2.44 15.63
N GLY A 246 22.94 -3.36 15.59
CA GLY A 246 21.88 -3.47 16.62
C GLY A 246 20.80 -2.38 16.57
N SER A 247 20.88 -1.43 15.64
CA SER A 247 19.84 -0.42 15.44
C SER A 247 18.80 -0.85 14.39
N ILE A 248 17.63 -0.20 14.42
CA ILE A 248 16.55 -0.40 13.45
C ILE A 248 16.48 0.82 12.54
N GLY A 249 16.72 0.59 11.25
CA GLY A 249 16.67 1.57 10.17
C GLY A 249 15.28 2.13 9.92
N ARG A 250 15.16 2.87 8.82
CA ARG A 250 13.89 3.46 8.39
C ARG A 250 12.88 2.37 8.02
N PRO A 251 11.57 2.64 8.18
CA PRO A 251 10.54 1.71 7.77
C PRO A 251 10.64 1.44 6.26
N ALA A 252 10.49 0.18 5.89
CA ALA A 252 10.60 -0.25 4.51
C ALA A 252 9.49 -1.22 4.12
N PHE A 253 9.08 -1.14 2.87
CA PHE A 253 7.95 -1.87 2.30
C PHE A 253 8.42 -2.68 1.10
N THR A 254 8.01 -3.94 1.02
CA THR A 254 8.10 -4.72 -0.20
C THR A 254 6.79 -4.53 -0.96
N ILE A 255 6.88 -3.99 -2.18
CA ILE A 255 5.75 -3.67 -3.04
C ILE A 255 5.80 -4.57 -4.28
N THR A 256 4.73 -5.32 -4.50
CA THR A 256 4.54 -6.12 -5.72
C THR A 256 3.35 -5.59 -6.49
N ILE A 257 3.51 -5.34 -7.79
CA ILE A 257 2.41 -4.91 -8.65
C ILE A 257 1.55 -6.13 -9.00
N GLY A 258 0.44 -6.31 -8.29
CA GLY A 258 -0.47 -7.44 -8.46
C GLY A 258 -1.44 -7.27 -9.64
N LYS A 259 -1.76 -6.04 -10.00
CA LYS A 259 -2.61 -5.70 -11.16
C LYS A 259 -2.25 -4.32 -11.66
N SER A 260 -2.08 -4.19 -12.97
CA SER A 260 -2.12 -2.91 -13.67
C SER A 260 -2.46 -3.15 -15.14
N ARG A 261 -3.19 -2.22 -15.76
CA ARG A 261 -3.46 -2.28 -17.21
C ARG A 261 -2.22 -1.92 -18.04
N THR A 262 -1.33 -1.11 -17.48
CA THR A 262 -0.20 -0.50 -18.18
C THR A 262 1.15 -0.88 -17.59
N ALA A 263 1.18 -1.43 -16.37
CA ALA A 263 2.44 -1.69 -15.68
C ALA A 263 3.09 -3.01 -16.05
N LEU A 264 4.42 -3.00 -16.03
CA LEU A 264 5.21 -4.21 -16.02
C LEU A 264 5.17 -4.84 -14.62
N PRO A 265 4.90 -6.15 -14.50
CA PRO A 265 5.01 -6.86 -13.22
C PRO A 265 6.40 -6.66 -12.60
N GLY A 266 6.46 -6.46 -11.30
CA GLY A 266 7.72 -6.25 -10.60
C GLY A 266 7.54 -6.21 -9.08
N GLN A 267 8.64 -6.51 -8.40
CA GLN A 267 8.79 -6.37 -6.95
C GLN A 267 9.86 -5.30 -6.66
N PHE A 268 9.55 -4.44 -5.68
CA PHE A 268 10.35 -3.29 -5.29
C PHE A 268 10.45 -3.27 -3.77
N THR A 269 11.61 -2.90 -3.23
CA THR A 269 11.75 -2.62 -1.80
C THR A 269 11.98 -1.13 -1.63
N LEU A 270 11.00 -0.46 -1.02
CA LEU A 270 11.01 0.98 -0.81
C LEU A 270 11.31 1.27 0.66
N GLU A 271 12.21 2.19 0.94
CA GLU A 271 12.46 2.74 2.26
C GLU A 271 11.82 4.12 2.36
N TRP A 272 11.10 4.41 3.45
CA TRP A 272 10.49 5.71 3.65
C TRP A 272 11.40 6.60 4.50
N ASN A 273 11.77 7.76 3.93
CA ASN A 273 12.49 8.81 4.63
C ASN A 273 11.48 9.79 5.25
N PRO A 274 11.28 9.77 6.59
CA PRO A 274 10.31 10.65 7.25
C PRO A 274 10.74 12.12 7.22
N ASP A 275 12.04 12.39 7.16
CA ASP A 275 12.61 13.74 7.18
C ASP A 275 12.33 14.46 5.86
N GLU A 276 12.60 13.78 4.74
CA GLU A 276 12.36 14.31 3.39
C GLU A 276 10.94 14.03 2.88
N ARG A 277 10.22 13.13 3.57
CA ARG A 277 8.91 12.60 3.16
C ARG A 277 8.95 12.07 1.72
N ALA A 278 9.90 11.17 1.46
CA ALA A 278 10.17 10.60 0.15
C ALA A 278 10.47 9.11 0.26
N PHE A 279 10.33 8.40 -0.86
CA PHE A 279 10.73 6.99 -0.96
C PHE A 279 12.11 6.87 -1.61
N ASP A 280 12.95 6.02 -1.01
CA ASP A 280 14.21 5.56 -1.58
C ASP A 280 14.07 4.09 -2.02
N GLU A 281 14.65 3.71 -3.16
CA GLU A 281 14.66 2.32 -3.59
C GLU A 281 15.86 1.58 -2.98
N ARG A 282 15.59 0.53 -2.19
CA ARG A 282 16.64 -0.39 -1.75
C ARG A 282 16.94 -1.39 -2.85
N ARG A 283 18.05 -1.16 -3.57
CA ARG A 283 18.53 -2.07 -4.61
C ARG A 283 19.38 -3.20 -4.02
N GLY A 284 18.89 -4.44 -4.17
CA GLY A 284 19.65 -5.69 -4.13
C GLY A 284 20.73 -5.87 -3.06
N GLU A 285 20.34 -6.42 -1.90
CA GLU A 285 21.09 -7.50 -1.22
C GLU A 285 20.07 -8.47 -0.58
N GLU A 286 19.13 -9.00 -1.38
CA GLU A 286 18.16 -10.03 -0.96
C GLU A 286 18.81 -11.41 -0.67
N LYS A 287 20.14 -11.50 -0.75
CA LYS A 287 20.95 -12.65 -0.30
C LYS A 287 21.49 -12.52 1.13
N ARG A 288 21.12 -11.48 1.87
CA ARG A 288 21.33 -11.51 3.32
C ARG A 288 20.27 -12.43 3.91
N GLU A 289 20.75 -13.59 4.36
CA GLU A 289 19.99 -14.64 5.06
C GLU A 289 18.78 -14.03 5.77
N ARG A 290 17.58 -14.42 5.31
CA ARG A 290 16.36 -14.32 6.12
C ARG A 290 16.77 -14.68 7.53
N ALA A 291 16.55 -13.79 8.51
CA ALA A 291 17.10 -13.90 9.86
C ALA A 291 17.17 -15.36 10.30
N LYS A 292 18.36 -15.83 10.69
CA LYS A 292 18.64 -17.25 10.98
C LYS A 292 17.59 -17.89 11.90
N ASP A 293 16.91 -17.07 12.70
CA ASP A 293 15.71 -17.42 13.45
C ASP A 293 14.55 -16.46 13.14
N PRO A 294 13.61 -16.81 12.22
CA PRO A 294 12.33 -16.14 12.17
C PRO A 294 11.56 -16.55 13.44
N VAL A 295 11.65 -15.75 14.50
CA VAL A 295 10.87 -15.98 15.71
C VAL A 295 9.40 -15.91 15.32
N ALA A 296 8.67 -17.02 15.51
CA ALA A 296 7.22 -17.01 15.40
C ALA A 296 6.68 -16.06 16.48
N VAL A 297 6.14 -14.91 16.06
CA VAL A 297 5.59 -13.88 16.97
C VAL A 297 4.24 -14.31 17.58
N VAL A 298 3.75 -15.49 17.22
CA VAL A 298 2.63 -16.15 17.88
C VAL A 298 3.07 -17.58 18.16
N SER A 299 3.13 -17.96 19.44
CA SER A 299 3.25 -19.36 19.83
C SER A 299 2.12 -20.13 19.14
N LEU A 300 2.45 -21.05 18.25
CA LEU A 300 1.48 -21.99 17.71
C LEU A 300 0.77 -22.65 18.90
N LEU A 301 -0.56 -22.59 18.92
CA LEU A 301 -1.36 -23.21 19.97
C LEU A 301 -1.01 -24.71 20.00
N GLY A 302 -0.19 -25.10 20.97
CA GLY A 302 0.34 -26.44 21.10
C GLY A 302 -0.73 -27.37 21.66
N SER A 303 -1.55 -27.98 20.80
CA SER A 303 -2.23 -29.22 21.16
C SER A 303 -1.23 -30.39 21.11
N ARG A 304 -0.22 -30.35 21.98
CA ARG A 304 0.71 -31.47 22.21
C ARG A 304 0.67 -31.79 23.68
N LYS A 305 0.45 -33.06 24.03
CA LYS A 305 0.73 -33.55 25.38
C LYS A 305 2.19 -33.19 25.70
N ASP A 306 2.39 -32.43 26.78
CA ASP A 306 3.70 -32.04 27.28
C ASP A 306 4.62 -33.27 27.40
N PRO A 307 5.79 -33.31 26.74
CA PRO A 307 6.87 -34.10 27.28
C PRO A 307 7.39 -33.38 28.53
N ALA A 308 7.58 -34.14 29.62
CA ALA A 308 8.08 -33.61 30.88
C ALA A 308 9.34 -32.76 30.67
N ALA A 309 9.33 -31.53 31.20
CA ALA A 309 10.47 -30.64 31.17
C ALA A 309 11.67 -31.29 31.87
N ALA A 310 12.78 -31.45 31.16
CA ALA A 310 14.06 -31.81 31.77
C ALA A 310 14.54 -30.64 32.63
N SER A 311 14.89 -30.90 33.89
CA SER A 311 15.43 -29.93 34.82
C SER A 311 16.70 -29.28 34.28
N GLY A 312 16.59 -28.06 33.77
CA GLY A 312 17.71 -27.19 33.42
C GLY A 312 18.18 -26.38 34.63
N ALA A 313 19.49 -26.30 34.83
CA ALA A 313 20.11 -25.56 35.92
C ALA A 313 19.83 -24.05 35.80
N VAL A 314 19.35 -23.46 36.91
CA VAL A 314 19.17 -22.01 37.05
C VAL A 314 20.55 -21.35 37.19
N LEU A 315 20.93 -20.54 36.20
CA LEU A 315 22.09 -19.63 36.32
C LEU A 315 21.71 -18.45 37.22
N ALA A 316 22.32 -18.41 38.41
CA ALA A 316 22.25 -17.25 39.30
C ALA A 316 23.24 -16.17 38.81
N PHE A 317 22.77 -14.95 38.58
CA PHE A 317 23.63 -13.80 38.37
C PHE A 317 24.27 -13.39 39.71
N PRO A 318 25.57 -13.06 39.77
CA PRO A 318 26.21 -12.65 41.02
C PRO A 318 25.70 -11.27 41.43
N ALA A 319 25.34 -11.14 42.70
CA ALA A 319 24.96 -9.89 43.32
C ALA A 319 26.18 -8.95 43.40
N VAL A 320 26.04 -7.74 42.84
CA VAL A 320 26.98 -6.64 43.05
C VAL A 320 26.91 -6.24 44.52
N VAL A 321 28.04 -6.36 45.22
CA VAL A 321 28.20 -5.91 46.61
C VAL A 321 28.18 -4.39 46.62
N GLY A 322 27.08 -3.82 47.10
CA GLY A 322 26.90 -2.40 47.37
C GLY A 322 26.63 -2.18 48.85
N SER A 323 27.41 -1.26 49.43
CA SER A 323 27.55 -0.89 50.83
C SER A 323 26.25 -0.77 51.65
N SER A 324 26.37 -1.12 52.94
CA SER A 324 25.40 -1.01 54.01
C SER A 324 24.84 0.39 54.22
N ALA A 325 23.51 0.51 54.28
CA ALA A 325 22.82 1.57 55.02
C ALA A 325 21.61 0.97 55.76
N THR A 326 21.71 0.97 57.08
CA THR A 326 20.67 0.63 58.05
C THR A 326 19.62 1.72 58.14
N GLY A 327 18.33 1.35 58.11
CA GLY A 327 17.22 2.26 58.48
C GLY A 327 15.87 1.70 58.02
N GLY A 328 15.11 1.12 58.95
CA GLY A 328 13.93 0.31 58.64
C GLY A 328 12.61 1.08 58.46
N GLN A 329 11.68 0.42 57.76
CA GLN A 329 10.23 0.47 58.03
C GLN A 329 9.57 -0.86 57.55
N PRO A 330 8.56 -1.38 58.28
CA PRO A 330 7.87 -2.64 57.93
C PRO A 330 6.82 -2.46 56.81
N PRO A 331 6.40 -3.55 56.14
CA PRO A 331 5.55 -3.50 54.94
C PRO A 331 4.07 -3.20 55.25
N PRO A 332 3.31 -2.62 54.29
CA PRO A 332 1.88 -2.37 54.47
C PRO A 332 1.08 -3.68 54.39
N GLY A 333 0.25 -3.91 55.40
CA GLY A 333 -0.67 -5.04 55.50
C GLY A 333 -1.73 -5.05 54.40
N GLN A 334 -2.00 -6.23 53.87
CA GLN A 334 -3.08 -6.52 52.92
C GLN A 334 -4.43 -6.07 53.50
N ARG A 335 -5.12 -5.15 52.82
CA ARG A 335 -6.52 -4.82 53.12
C ARG A 335 -7.44 -5.81 52.39
N ALA A 336 -8.20 -6.57 53.16
CA ALA A 336 -9.32 -7.36 52.67
C ALA A 336 -10.43 -6.46 52.12
N THR A 337 -10.93 -6.80 50.94
CA THR A 337 -12.06 -6.14 50.28
C THR A 337 -13.39 -6.62 50.89
N HIS A 338 -13.97 -5.82 51.78
CA HIS A 338 -15.37 -5.99 52.16
C HIS A 338 -16.28 -5.42 51.06
N PHE A 339 -16.91 -6.30 50.28
CA PHE A 339 -18.08 -5.96 49.48
C PHE A 339 -19.35 -6.09 50.34
N GLY A 340 -19.95 -4.96 50.68
CA GLY A 340 -21.32 -4.90 51.22
C GLY A 340 -22.32 -4.56 50.10
N PRO A 341 -23.52 -5.15 50.08
CA PRO A 341 -24.48 -4.94 48.99
C PRO A 341 -25.21 -3.59 49.17
N ARG A 342 -25.31 -2.80 48.09
CA ARG A 342 -26.23 -1.65 48.04
C ARG A 342 -27.55 -2.05 47.41
N ARG A 343 -28.61 -1.75 48.16
CA ARG A 343 -30.04 -1.95 47.87
C ARG A 343 -30.50 -1.14 46.66
N ALA A 344 -31.51 -1.69 45.98
CA ALA A 344 -32.39 -1.02 45.05
C ALA A 344 -33.21 0.09 45.75
N GLY A 345 -33.45 1.16 45.00
CA GLY A 345 -34.32 2.30 45.27
C GLY A 345 -34.34 3.17 44.03
#